data_AF-A0A8S9QDZ1-F1
#
_entry.id   AF-A0A8S9QDZ1-F1
#
_cell.length_a   1.000
_cell.length_b   1.000
_cell.length_c   1.000
_cell.angle_alpha   90.00
_cell.angle_beta   90.00
_cell.angle_gamma   90.00
#
_symmetry.space_group_name_H-M   'P 1'
#
loop_
_entity.id
_entity.type
_entity.pdbx_description
1 polymer ?
#
loop_
_entity_poly.entity_id
_entity_poly.type
_entity_poly.pdbx_seq_one_letter_code
_entity_poly.pdbx_strand_id
1 'polypeptide(L)'
;MPKIDVARLNALKPKPKPSENLLETVRTPSEDGEDPMEEDRVPTGRTLRRRKEKVVKHLKRGANEKGKENFRKRVFRIPLDKPFK
;
A
#
# COMPACT_ATOMS: atom_id res chain seq x y z
N MET A 1 5.54 -20.44 23.81
CA MET A 1 5.67 -19.45 22.71
C MET A 1 6.35 -20.13 21.53
N PRO A 2 5.78 -20.11 20.32
CA PRO A 2 6.47 -20.63 19.15
C PRO A 2 7.72 -19.79 18.88
N LYS A 3 8.88 -20.43 18.72
CA LYS A 3 10.16 -19.78 18.43
C LYS A 3 10.18 -19.46 16.94
N ILE A 4 10.29 -18.18 16.59
CA ILE A 4 10.39 -17.75 15.20
C ILE A 4 11.77 -18.16 14.70
N ASP A 5 11.78 -18.97 13.65
CA ASP A 5 13.01 -19.35 12.96
C ASP A 5 13.41 -18.21 12.01
N VAL A 6 14.45 -17.49 12.41
CA VAL A 6 15.03 -16.36 11.67
C VAL A 6 15.62 -16.81 10.34
N ALA A 7 16.13 -18.04 10.24
CA ALA A 7 16.65 -18.59 9.00
C ALA A 7 15.53 -18.77 7.97
N ARG A 8 14.38 -19.29 8.40
CA ARG A 8 13.17 -19.37 7.55
C ARG A 8 12.68 -17.99 7.10
N LEU A 9 12.74 -16.99 7.97
CA LEU A 9 12.33 -15.63 7.61
C LEU A 9 13.25 -14.99 6.57
N ASN A 10 14.56 -15.20 6.68
CA ASN A 10 15.52 -14.68 5.71
C ASN A 10 15.50 -15.43 4.38
N ALA A 11 15.15 -16.72 4.36
CA ALA A 11 14.95 -17.48 3.13
C ALA A 11 13.75 -16.99 2.29
N LEU A 12 12.76 -16.35 2.93
CA LEU A 12 11.61 -15.74 2.25
C LEU A 12 11.91 -14.35 1.67
N LYS A 13 13.06 -13.75 1.98
CA LYS A 13 13.43 -12.47 1.38
C LYS A 13 13.81 -12.67 -0.09
N PRO A 14 13.23 -11.90 -1.02
CA PRO A 14 13.66 -11.94 -2.41
C PRO A 14 15.12 -11.50 -2.48
N LYS A 15 15.93 -12.19 -3.29
CA LYS A 15 17.30 -11.76 -3.55
C LYS A 15 17.29 -10.36 -4.16
N PRO A 16 18.12 -9.43 -3.68
CA PRO A 16 18.29 -8.16 -4.37
C PRO A 16 18.77 -8.45 -5.80
N LYS A 17 18.19 -7.75 -6.77
CA LYS A 17 18.65 -7.84 -8.16
C LYS A 17 20.12 -7.45 -8.21
N PRO A 18 20.96 -8.09 -9.04
CA PRO A 18 22.26 -7.52 -9.35
C PRO A 18 22.01 -6.18 -10.05
N SER A 19 22.33 -5.08 -9.38
CA SER A 19 22.55 -3.82 -10.05
C SER A 19 23.88 -3.97 -10.81
N GLU A 20 23.81 -4.39 -12.07
CA GLU A 20 24.87 -4.09 -13.04
C GLU A 20 24.90 -2.56 -13.17
N ASN A 21 25.75 -1.96 -12.35
CA ASN A 21 26.42 -0.67 -12.50
C ASN A 21 27.27 -0.54 -11.24
N LEU A 22 28.23 -1.46 -11.08
CA LEU A 22 29.38 -1.19 -10.25
C LEU A 22 30.08 -0.02 -10.93
N LEU A 23 30.13 1.12 -10.22
CA LEU A 23 30.92 2.30 -10.55
C LEU A 23 32.41 1.92 -10.59
N GLU A 24 32.82 1.17 -11.62
CA GLU A 24 34.18 1.21 -12.12
C GLU A 24 34.30 2.49 -12.88
N THR A 25 34.83 3.53 -12.24
CA THR A 25 35.89 4.38 -12.80
C THR A 25 36.11 5.54 -11.84
N VAL A 26 37.26 5.46 -11.16
CA VAL A 26 38.00 6.61 -10.65
C VAL A 26 38.10 7.65 -11.76
N ARG A 27 37.28 8.70 -11.73
CA ARG A 27 37.53 9.93 -12.49
C ARG A 27 37.16 11.14 -11.63
N THR A 28 38.19 11.96 -11.43
CA THR A 28 38.28 13.32 -10.88
C THR A 28 37.01 14.19 -10.95
N PRO A 29 36.78 15.10 -9.98
CA PRO A 29 35.68 16.05 -10.06
C PRO A 29 36.04 17.14 -11.08
N SER A 30 35.33 17.18 -12.21
CA SER A 30 35.38 18.31 -13.13
C SER A 30 34.01 18.97 -13.11
N GLU A 31 33.98 20.13 -12.49
CA GLU A 31 32.88 21.09 -12.45
C GLU A 31 32.62 21.60 -13.86
N ASP A 32 31.54 21.13 -14.48
CA ASP A 32 30.97 21.76 -15.67
C ASP A 32 29.45 21.71 -15.57
N GLY A 33 28.83 22.86 -15.82
CA GLY A 33 27.47 23.18 -15.44
C GLY A 33 26.44 22.43 -16.27
N GLU A 34 25.72 21.51 -15.64
CA GLU A 34 24.45 21.02 -16.14
C GLU A 34 23.31 21.65 -15.35
N ASP A 35 22.54 22.47 -16.05
CA ASP A 35 21.27 23.08 -15.64
C ASP A 35 20.41 22.03 -14.90
N PRO A 36 19.93 22.27 -13.67
CA PRO A 36 19.16 21.27 -12.94
C PRO A 36 17.89 20.94 -13.72
N MET A 37 17.77 19.69 -14.15
CA MET A 37 16.57 19.15 -14.78
C MET A 37 15.34 19.58 -13.97
N GLU A 38 14.38 20.26 -14.62
CA GLU A 38 13.15 20.70 -13.97
C GLU A 38 12.32 19.46 -13.60
N GLU A 39 12.58 18.91 -12.43
CA GLU A 39 11.73 17.92 -11.79
C GLU A 39 10.33 18.54 -11.73
N ASP A 40 9.38 17.98 -12.49
CA ASP A 40 7.95 18.32 -12.37
C ASP A 40 7.63 18.29 -10.88
N ARG A 41 7.43 19.48 -10.30
CA ARG A 41 7.20 19.67 -8.87
C ARG A 41 5.79 19.17 -8.57
N VAL A 42 5.58 17.87 -8.70
CA VAL A 42 4.41 17.17 -8.22
C VAL A 42 4.40 17.45 -6.72
N PRO A 43 3.39 18.16 -6.21
CA PRO A 43 3.40 18.57 -4.81
C PRO A 43 3.41 17.32 -3.93
N THR A 44 4.58 17.04 -3.35
CA THR A 44 4.90 15.86 -2.52
C THR A 44 3.96 15.71 -1.32
N GLY A 45 3.18 16.76 -1.01
CA GLY A 45 2.18 16.80 0.05
C GLY A 45 0.72 16.50 -0.34
N ARG A 46 0.38 16.28 -1.62
CA ARG A 46 -1.05 16.10 -2.02
C ARG A 46 -1.65 14.74 -1.61
N THR A 47 -0.82 13.75 -1.30
CA THR A 47 -1.27 12.36 -1.10
C THR A 47 -2.04 12.15 0.21
N LEU A 48 -1.66 12.83 1.30
CA LEU A 48 -2.32 12.68 2.61
C LEU A 48 -3.64 13.45 2.72
N ARG A 49 -3.71 14.66 2.17
CA ARG A 49 -4.94 15.49 2.21
C ARG A 49 -6.10 14.80 1.49
N ARG A 50 -5.84 14.21 0.31
CA ARG A 50 -6.86 13.48 -0.47
C ARG A 50 -7.32 12.19 0.21
N ARG A 51 -6.44 11.49 0.93
CA ARG A 51 -6.81 10.28 1.71
C ARG A 51 -7.76 10.64 2.85
N LYS A 52 -7.45 11.67 3.65
CA LYS A 52 -8.34 12.14 4.74
C LYS A 52 -9.67 12.70 4.23
N GLU A 53 -9.64 13.45 3.12
CA GLU A 53 -10.85 13.96 2.46
C GLU A 53 -11.78 12.83 2.00
N LYS A 54 -11.23 11.75 1.43
CA LYS A 54 -12.01 10.56 1.06
C LYS A 54 -12.59 9.87 2.29
N VAL A 55 -11.83 9.68 3.36
CA VAL A 55 -12.34 9.02 4.58
C VAL A 55 -13.56 9.75 5.15
N VAL A 56 -13.51 11.08 5.24
CA VAL A 56 -14.65 11.89 5.71
C VAL A 56 -15.87 11.72 4.80
N LYS A 57 -15.68 11.69 3.47
CA LYS A 57 -16.78 11.45 2.51
C LYS A 57 -17.41 10.07 2.68
N HIS A 58 -16.62 9.02 2.87
CA HIS A 58 -17.14 7.66 3.06
C HIS A 58 -17.85 7.48 4.41
N LEU A 59 -17.39 8.17 5.46
CA LEU A 59 -18.06 8.15 6.76
C LEU A 59 -19.42 8.86 6.72
N LYS A 60 -19.53 9.96 5.97
CA LYS A 60 -20.81 10.68 5.75
C LYS A 60 -21.72 9.97 4.73
N ARG A 61 -21.17 9.09 3.91
CA ARG A 61 -21.91 8.29 2.92
C ARG A 61 -22.61 7.16 3.66
N GLY A 62 -23.81 7.46 4.17
CA GLY A 62 -24.67 6.48 4.80
C GLY A 62 -25.00 5.29 3.89
N ALA A 63 -25.39 4.16 4.48
CA ALA A 63 -25.81 3.00 3.73
C ALA A 63 -27.17 3.23 3.04
N ASN A 64 -27.26 2.91 1.75
CA ASN A 64 -28.49 3.00 0.97
C ASN A 64 -29.52 1.95 1.43
N GLU A 65 -30.81 2.23 1.24
CA GLU A 65 -31.89 1.34 1.67
C GLU A 65 -31.81 -0.04 1.01
N LYS A 66 -31.59 -0.06 -0.31
CA LYS A 66 -31.43 -1.31 -1.08
C LYS A 66 -30.27 -2.18 -0.58
N GLY A 67 -29.16 -1.58 -0.17
CA GLY A 67 -27.98 -2.29 0.36
C GLY A 67 -28.21 -2.80 1.77
N LYS A 68 -28.90 -2.03 2.62
CA LYS A 68 -29.36 -2.50 3.93
C LYS A 68 -30.30 -3.68 3.80
N GLU A 69 -31.27 -3.62 2.89
CA GLU A 69 -32.21 -4.72 2.63
C GLU A 69 -31.49 -5.98 2.11
N ASN A 70 -30.57 -5.83 1.14
CA ASN A 70 -29.76 -6.94 0.62
C ASN A 70 -28.85 -7.56 1.69
N PHE A 71 -28.34 -6.76 2.63
CA PHE A 71 -27.57 -7.24 3.76
C PHE A 71 -28.45 -8.06 4.71
N ARG A 72 -29.62 -7.52 5.09
CA ARG A 72 -30.60 -8.23 5.92
C ARG A 72 -30.99 -9.57 5.28
N LYS A 73 -31.35 -9.59 3.99
CA LYS A 73 -31.69 -10.82 3.26
C LYS A 73 -30.57 -11.87 3.28
N ARG A 74 -29.30 -11.46 3.23
CA ARG A 74 -28.16 -12.40 3.29
C ARG A 74 -27.92 -12.92 4.70
N VAL A 75 -27.95 -12.06 5.70
CA VAL A 75 -27.65 -12.41 7.10
C VAL A 75 -28.78 -13.24 7.70
N PHE A 76 -30.03 -12.83 7.53
CA PHE A 76 -31.18 -13.54 8.08
C PHE A 76 -31.58 -14.79 7.29
N ARG A 77 -30.94 -15.07 6.14
CA ARG A 77 -31.10 -16.37 5.45
C ARG A 77 -30.43 -17.51 6.19
N ILE A 78 -29.44 -17.20 7.03
CA ILE A 78 -28.76 -18.21 7.82
C ILE A 78 -29.72 -18.65 8.93
N PRO A 79 -30.14 -19.93 8.96
CA PRO A 79 -30.95 -20.45 10.07
C PRO A 79 -30.09 -20.42 11.33
N LEU A 80 -30.44 -19.57 12.30
CA LEU A 80 -29.77 -19.53 13.61
C LEU A 80 -30.12 -20.76 14.45
N ASP A 81 -31.22 -21.45 14.11
CA ASP A 81 -31.71 -22.66 14.79
C ASP A 81 -30.83 -23.88 14.53
N LYS A 82 -29.93 -23.81 13.53
CA LYS A 82 -28.98 -24.88 13.21
C LYS A 82 -27.58 -24.42 13.60
N PRO A 83 -26.86 -25.13 14.48
CA PRO A 83 -25.47 -24.83 14.73
C PRO A 83 -24.70 -25.01 13.42
N PHE A 84 -23.77 -24.08 13.16
CA PHE A 84 -22.77 -24.28 12.12
C PHE A 84 -21.94 -25.51 12.51
N LYS A 85 -22.06 -26.58 11.73
CA LYS A 85 -21.23 -27.79 11.86
C LYS A 85 -19.86 -27.57 11.24
#